data_AF-A0A0W0ZSI4-F1
#
_entry.id   AF-A0A0W0ZSI4-F1
#
_cell.length_a   1.000
_cell.length_b   1.000
_cell.length_c   1.000
_cell.angle_alpha   90.00
_cell.angle_beta   90.00
_cell.angle_gamma   90.00
#
_symmetry.space_group_name_H-M   'P 1'
#
loop_
_entity.id
_entity.type
_entity.pdbx_description
1 polymer ?
#
loop_
_entity_poly.entity_id
_entity_poly.type
_entity_poly.pdbx_seq_one_letter_code
_entity_poly.pdbx_strand_id
1 'polypeptide(L)'
;MLLTTLKEFIENKFWLQITGPSLGLPPQMVALLLSPIATELPEIMTAVIWARQGKQILALANISGAMMIQATVPSALGIFFTPWILDNASIWGAVITIVSILGLYLLLRKSALTGLRLSYFGLFYVVFAVGFYFI
;
A
#
# COMPACT_ATOMS: atom_id res chain seq x y z
N MET A 1 8.08 -20.70 -6.14
CA MET A 1 9.08 -19.97 -6.96
C MET A 1 8.85 -18.46 -6.89
N LEU A 2 7.72 -17.90 -7.37
CA LEU A 2 7.42 -16.46 -7.31
C LEU A 2 7.26 -15.88 -5.88
N LEU A 3 6.58 -16.59 -4.99
CA LEU A 3 6.40 -16.17 -3.58
C LEU A 3 7.70 -16.25 -2.76
N THR A 4 8.55 -17.24 -3.05
CA THR A 4 9.87 -17.39 -2.43
C THR A 4 10.83 -16.28 -2.88
N THR A 5 10.84 -15.93 -4.18
CA THR A 5 11.64 -14.80 -4.68
C THR A 5 11.17 -13.45 -4.17
N LEU A 6 9.87 -13.27 -3.92
CA LEU A 6 9.30 -12.06 -3.33
C LEU A 6 9.67 -11.91 -1.85
N LYS A 7 9.64 -13.00 -1.09
CA LYS A 7 10.12 -13.02 0.31
C LYS A 7 11.62 -12.74 0.39
N GLU A 8 12.42 -13.36 -0.47
CA GLU A 8 13.84 -13.05 -0.59
C GLU A 8 14.08 -11.60 -1.02
N PHE A 9 13.27 -11.01 -1.90
CA PHE A 9 13.40 -9.61 -2.28
C PHE A 9 13.13 -8.64 -1.11
N ILE A 10 12.16 -8.97 -0.25
CA ILE A 10 11.81 -8.17 0.95
C ILE A 10 12.86 -8.36 2.07
N GLU A 11 13.35 -9.58 2.29
CA GLU A 11 14.32 -9.88 3.36
C GLU A 11 15.76 -9.51 2.99
N ASN A 12 16.11 -9.51 1.70
CA ASN A 12 17.47 -9.27 1.26
C ASN A 12 17.78 -7.77 1.22
N LYS A 13 18.41 -7.29 2.29
CA LYS A 13 18.92 -5.91 2.46
C LYS A 13 19.84 -5.45 1.32
N PHE A 14 20.32 -6.37 0.48
CA PHE A 14 21.17 -6.11 -0.67
C PHE A 14 20.55 -5.07 -1.62
N TRP A 15 19.29 -5.20 -2.02
CA TRP A 15 18.67 -4.23 -2.93
C TRP A 15 18.54 -2.83 -2.30
N LEU A 16 18.19 -2.75 -1.02
CA LEU A 16 18.10 -1.48 -0.28
C LEU A 16 19.44 -0.73 -0.23
N GLN A 17 20.56 -1.45 -0.14
CA GLN A 17 21.91 -0.87 -0.08
C GLN A 17 22.44 -0.41 -1.45
N ILE A 18 21.91 -0.94 -2.56
CA ILE A 18 22.40 -0.61 -3.91
C ILE A 18 21.51 0.44 -4.58
N THR A 19 20.19 0.33 -4.40
CA THR A 19 19.22 1.24 -5.02
C THR A 19 19.11 2.57 -4.26
N GLY A 20 19.32 2.58 -2.94
CA GLY A 20 19.30 3.80 -2.12
C GLY A 20 20.38 4.82 -2.52
N PRO A 21 21.68 4.44 -2.53
CA PRO A 21 22.76 5.35 -2.90
C PRO A 21 22.75 5.79 -4.37
N SER A 22 22.24 4.94 -5.28
CA SER A 22 22.14 5.29 -6.71
C SER A 22 20.99 6.24 -7.05
N LEU A 23 19.97 6.32 -6.18
CA LEU A 23 18.84 7.25 -6.31
C LEU A 23 18.87 8.41 -5.29
N GLY A 24 19.85 8.44 -4.37
CA GLY A 24 19.92 9.43 -3.29
C GLY A 24 18.86 9.25 -2.20
N LEU A 25 18.22 8.08 -2.10
CA LEU A 25 17.14 7.79 -1.14
C LEU A 25 17.64 6.95 0.04
N PRO A 26 17.21 7.25 1.29
CA PRO A 26 17.53 6.41 2.44
C PRO A 26 17.00 4.97 2.27
N PRO A 27 17.77 3.92 2.62
CA PRO A 27 17.32 2.52 2.57
C PRO A 27 15.98 2.26 3.26
N GLN A 28 15.72 2.96 4.37
CA GLN A 28 14.48 2.88 5.15
C GLN A 28 13.27 3.37 4.34
N MET A 29 13.44 4.46 3.58
CA MET A 29 12.40 5.00 2.70
C MET A 29 12.06 4.02 1.57
N VAL A 30 13.09 3.42 0.96
CA VAL A 30 12.90 2.43 -0.11
C VAL A 30 12.18 1.20 0.43
N ALA A 31 12.54 0.71 1.62
CA ALA A 31 11.87 -0.43 2.25
C ALA A 31 10.39 -0.13 2.55
N LEU A 32 10.11 1.03 3.13
CA LEU A 32 8.75 1.45 3.50
C LEU A 32 7.84 1.62 2.28
N LEU A 33 8.39 2.05 1.14
CA LEU A 33 7.63 2.23 -0.10
C LEU A 33 7.53 0.96 -0.96
N LEU A 34 8.55 0.11 -1.00
CA LEU A 34 8.54 -1.08 -1.85
C LEU A 34 7.91 -2.30 -1.16
N SER A 35 8.03 -2.44 0.16
CA SER A 35 7.48 -3.59 0.88
C SER A 35 5.97 -3.74 0.67
N PRO A 36 5.13 -2.68 0.81
CA PRO A 36 3.69 -2.80 0.59
C PRO A 36 3.34 -3.20 -0.85
N ILE A 37 4.09 -2.69 -1.84
CA ILE A 37 3.89 -3.06 -3.25
C ILE A 37 4.18 -4.55 -3.42
N ALA A 38 5.33 -5.00 -2.90
CA ALA A 38 5.76 -6.38 -2.99
C ALA A 38 4.76 -7.35 -2.34
N THR A 39 4.21 -7.00 -1.17
CA THR A 39 3.27 -7.85 -0.43
C THR A 39 1.88 -7.90 -1.06
N GLU A 40 1.44 -6.86 -1.76
CA GLU A 40 0.10 -6.81 -2.41
C GLU A 40 0.09 -7.35 -3.85
N LEU A 41 1.27 -7.56 -4.46
CA LEU A 41 1.38 -8.07 -5.83
C LEU A 41 0.64 -9.41 -6.04
N PRO A 42 0.77 -10.43 -5.16
CA PRO A 42 0.07 -11.71 -5.33
C PRO A 42 -1.47 -11.58 -5.39
N GLU A 43 -2.02 -10.70 -4.54
CA GLU A 43 -3.45 -10.39 -4.44
C GLU A 43 -3.93 -9.69 -5.70
N ILE A 44 -3.16 -8.69 -6.18
CA ILE A 44 -3.44 -7.98 -7.43
C ILE A 44 -3.45 -8.96 -8.61
N MET A 45 -2.47 -9.87 -8.69
CA MET A 45 -2.41 -10.86 -9.77
C MET A 45 -3.66 -11.74 -9.80
N THR A 46 -4.10 -12.23 -8.64
CA THR A 46 -5.30 -13.08 -8.54
C THR A 46 -6.56 -12.32 -8.95
N ALA A 47 -6.70 -11.07 -8.50
CA ALA A 47 -7.82 -10.22 -8.87
C ALA A 47 -7.84 -9.91 -10.38
N VAL A 48 -6.68 -9.66 -11.00
CA VAL A 48 -6.56 -9.45 -12.45
C VAL A 48 -6.95 -10.70 -13.22
N ILE A 49 -6.50 -11.88 -12.80
CA ILE A 49 -6.87 -13.15 -13.44
C ILE A 49 -8.40 -13.34 -13.42
N TRP A 50 -9.05 -13.14 -12.27
CA TRP A 50 -10.50 -13.28 -12.18
C TRP A 50 -11.27 -12.20 -12.94
N ALA A 51 -10.77 -10.96 -12.95
CA ALA A 51 -11.36 -9.89 -13.77
C ALA A 51 -11.31 -10.25 -15.27
N ARG A 52 -10.20 -10.80 -15.76
CA ARG A 52 -10.05 -11.26 -17.15
C ARG A 52 -10.91 -12.49 -17.47
N GLN A 53 -11.24 -13.29 -16.47
CA GLN A 53 -12.18 -14.41 -16.60
C GLN A 53 -13.66 -13.99 -16.51
N GLY A 54 -13.98 -12.70 -16.41
CA GLY A 54 -15.35 -12.22 -16.26
C GLY A 54 -15.95 -12.48 -14.86
N LYS A 55 -15.10 -12.70 -13.85
CA LYS A 55 -15.48 -12.98 -12.46
C LYS A 55 -15.22 -11.76 -11.57
N GLN A 56 -15.78 -10.61 -11.93
CA GLN A 56 -15.50 -9.33 -11.26
C GLN A 56 -15.96 -9.32 -9.80
N ILE A 57 -17.08 -9.98 -9.49
CA ILE A 57 -17.60 -10.09 -8.12
C ILE A 57 -16.61 -10.83 -7.22
N LEU A 58 -16.00 -11.92 -7.71
CA LEU A 58 -15.00 -12.67 -6.95
C LEU A 58 -13.71 -11.87 -6.77
N ALA A 59 -13.28 -11.14 -7.80
CA ALA A 59 -12.12 -10.24 -7.72
C ALA A 59 -12.32 -9.15 -6.65
N LEU A 60 -13.47 -8.48 -6.66
CA LEU A 60 -13.80 -7.45 -5.68
C LEU A 60 -13.95 -8.01 -4.27
N ALA A 61 -14.59 -9.17 -4.11
CA ALA A 61 -14.76 -9.81 -2.81
C ALA A 61 -13.43 -10.20 -2.17
N ASN A 62 -12.47 -10.69 -2.96
CA ASN A 62 -11.15 -11.04 -2.44
C ASN A 62 -10.32 -9.81 -2.09
N ILE A 63 -10.24 -8.79 -2.96
CA ILE A 63 -9.53 -7.55 -2.63
C ILE A 63 -10.11 -6.90 -1.37
N SER A 64 -11.44 -6.72 -1.32
CA SER A 64 -12.08 -6.06 -0.19
C SER A 64 -11.98 -6.87 1.11
N GLY A 65 -12.13 -8.20 1.03
CA GLY A 65 -12.01 -9.10 2.17
C GLY A 65 -10.59 -9.13 2.74
N ALA A 66 -9.57 -9.26 1.88
CA ALA A 66 -8.17 -9.24 2.29
C ALA A 66 -7.82 -7.90 2.97
N MET A 67 -8.16 -6.77 2.35
CA MET A 67 -7.88 -5.44 2.90
C MET A 67 -8.59 -5.19 4.23
N MET A 68 -9.81 -5.70 4.42
CA MET A 68 -10.54 -5.58 5.68
C MET A 68 -9.80 -6.29 6.81
N ILE A 69 -9.31 -7.52 6.58
CA ILE A 69 -8.56 -8.27 7.58
C ILE A 69 -7.20 -7.61 7.84
N GLN A 70 -6.48 -7.21 6.79
CA GLN A 70 -5.16 -6.58 6.91
C GLN A 70 -5.19 -5.25 7.67
N ALA A 71 -6.22 -4.43 7.46
CA ALA A 71 -6.36 -3.14 8.13
C ALA A 71 -6.84 -3.26 9.59
N THR A 72 -7.39 -4.42 9.98
CA THR A 72 -7.98 -4.62 11.31
C THR A 72 -7.10 -5.50 12.19
N VAL A 73 -6.85 -6.75 11.79
CA VAL A 73 -6.22 -7.74 12.66
C VAL A 73 -4.73 -7.46 12.87
N PRO A 74 -3.87 -7.35 11.83
CA PRO A 74 -2.47 -6.97 12.01
C PRO A 74 -2.30 -5.62 12.68
N SER A 75 -3.08 -4.61 12.29
CA SER A 75 -3.00 -3.27 12.88
C SER A 75 -3.39 -3.26 14.36
N ALA A 76 -4.47 -3.96 14.75
CA ALA A 76 -4.88 -4.06 16.15
C ALA A 76 -3.82 -4.78 16.99
N LEU A 77 -3.26 -5.89 16.49
CA LEU A 77 -2.18 -6.61 17.16
C LEU A 77 -0.93 -5.73 17.29
N GLY A 78 -0.54 -5.04 16.21
CA GLY A 78 0.61 -4.11 16.22
C GLY A 78 0.44 -3.04 17.29
N ILE A 79 -0.72 -2.38 17.32
CA ILE A 79 -1.06 -1.35 18.31
C ILE A 79 -1.09 -1.89 19.75
N PHE A 80 -1.60 -3.11 19.95
CA PHE A 80 -1.71 -3.71 21.28
C PHE A 80 -0.36 -4.13 21.86
N PHE A 81 0.57 -4.58 21.00
CA PHE A 81 1.87 -5.13 21.41
C PHE A 81 3.05 -4.17 21.24
N THR A 82 2.87 -2.96 20.69
CA THR A 82 3.97 -2.00 20.47
C THR A 82 3.74 -0.67 21.20
N PRO A 83 4.82 0.04 21.59
CA PRO A 83 4.71 1.38 22.14
C PRO A 83 4.14 2.35 21.10
N TRP A 84 3.22 3.20 21.54
CA TRP A 84 2.56 4.21 20.70
C TRP A 84 3.50 5.40 20.43
N ILE A 85 4.35 5.25 19.41
CA ILE A 85 5.26 6.31 18.96
C ILE A 85 4.64 6.96 17.72
N LEU A 86 4.12 8.17 17.90
CA LEU A 86 3.64 9.00 16.79
C LEU A 86 4.75 9.95 16.37
N ASP A 87 5.51 9.55 15.34
CA ASP A 87 6.51 10.39 14.70
C ASP A 87 5.90 11.24 13.57
N ASN A 88 6.65 12.23 13.10
CA ASN A 88 6.20 13.14 12.04
C ASN A 88 5.81 12.39 10.76
N ALA A 89 6.51 11.29 10.44
CA ALA A 89 6.21 10.44 9.30
C ALA A 89 4.86 9.72 9.45
N SER A 90 4.55 9.16 10.63
CA SER A 90 3.25 8.52 10.89
C SER A 90 2.11 9.52 10.83
N ILE A 91 2.31 10.74 11.36
CA ILE A 91 1.32 11.82 11.27
C ILE A 91 1.08 12.20 9.80
N TRP A 92 2.14 12.36 9.02
CA TRP A 92 2.05 12.67 7.59
C TRP A 92 1.28 11.58 6.81
N GLY A 93 1.63 10.31 7.05
CA GLY A 93 0.92 9.17 6.48
C GLY A 93 -0.56 9.12 6.88
N ALA A 94 -0.87 9.39 8.15
CA ALA A 94 -2.24 9.43 8.66
C ALA A 94 -3.08 10.53 7.99
N VAL A 95 -2.55 11.75 7.85
CA VAL A 95 -3.23 12.87 7.19
C VAL A 95 -3.55 12.52 5.73
N ILE A 96 -2.57 12.01 4.99
CA ILE A 96 -2.77 11.61 3.58
C ILE A 96 -3.80 10.49 3.47
N THR A 97 -3.78 9.53 4.39
CA THR A 97 -4.71 8.41 4.42
C THR A 97 -6.14 8.89 4.67
N ILE A 98 -6.34 9.78 5.65
CA ILE A 98 -7.65 10.36 5.95
C ILE A 98 -8.19 11.15 4.76
N VAL A 99 -7.37 11.99 4.13
CA VAL A 99 -7.75 12.76 2.93
C VAL A 99 -8.14 11.82 1.78
N SER A 100 -7.38 10.75 1.57
CA SER A 100 -7.65 9.74 0.53
C SER A 100 -8.98 9.02 0.80
N ILE A 101 -9.24 8.60 2.04
CA ILE A 101 -10.48 7.95 2.45
C ILE A 101 -11.68 8.89 2.24
N LEU A 102 -11.57 10.15 2.67
CA LEU A 102 -12.63 11.14 2.49
C LEU A 102 -12.94 11.36 0.99
N GLY A 103 -11.91 11.48 0.16
CA GLY A 103 -12.09 11.60 -1.29
C GLY A 103 -12.80 10.39 -1.90
N LEU A 104 -12.37 9.17 -1.54
CA LEU A 104 -13.00 7.93 -2.00
C LEU A 104 -14.45 7.82 -1.54
N TYR A 105 -14.72 8.14 -0.27
CA TYR A 105 -16.05 8.12 0.32
C TYR A 105 -17.00 9.07 -0.41
N LEU A 106 -16.56 10.29 -0.72
CA LEU A 106 -17.36 11.25 -1.48
C LEU A 106 -17.62 10.78 -2.92
N LEU A 107 -16.64 10.12 -3.56
CA LEU A 107 -16.80 9.59 -4.90
C LEU A 107 -17.79 8.41 -4.95
N LEU A 108 -17.72 7.54 -3.94
CA LEU A 108 -18.67 6.45 -3.71
C LEU A 108 -20.09 6.99 -3.48
N ARG A 109 -20.24 8.00 -2.61
CA ARG A 109 -21.54 8.61 -2.31
C ARG A 109 -22.20 9.25 -3.53
N LYS A 110 -21.41 9.72 -4.49
CA LYS A 110 -21.89 10.29 -5.76
C LYS A 110 -22.10 9.25 -6.86
N SER A 111 -21.90 7.95 -6.59
CA SER A 111 -21.94 6.86 -7.59
C SER A 111 -21.05 7.14 -8.80
N ALA A 112 -19.97 7.89 -8.60
CA ALA A 112 -19.14 8.48 -9.64
C ALA A 112 -17.82 7.72 -9.82
N LEU A 113 -17.72 6.51 -9.27
CA LEU A 113 -16.50 5.73 -9.20
C LEU A 113 -16.21 5.07 -10.54
N THR A 114 -15.20 5.58 -11.24
CA THR A 114 -14.70 5.05 -12.51
C THR A 114 -13.24 4.67 -12.35
N GLY A 115 -12.75 3.71 -13.15
CA GLY A 115 -11.35 3.25 -13.07
C GLY A 115 -10.34 4.40 -13.19
N LEU A 116 -10.60 5.36 -14.08
CA LEU A 116 -9.77 6.55 -14.24
C LEU A 116 -9.75 7.41 -12.97
N ARG A 117 -10.92 7.69 -12.38
CA ARG A 117 -10.99 8.50 -11.14
C ARG A 117 -10.37 7.79 -9.95
N LEU A 118 -10.47 6.46 -9.90
CA LEU A 118 -9.81 5.64 -8.88
C LEU A 118 -8.28 5.70 -9.02
N SER A 119 -7.75 5.69 -10.24
CA SER A 119 -6.29 5.77 -10.47
C SER A 119 -5.67 7.07 -9.95
N TYR A 120 -6.42 8.18 -9.90
CA TYR A 120 -5.93 9.43 -9.32
C TYR A 120 -5.63 9.33 -7.82
N PHE A 121 -6.24 8.39 -7.09
CA PHE A 121 -5.90 8.17 -5.69
C PHE A 121 -4.49 7.59 -5.51
N GLY A 122 -3.92 6.98 -6.55
CA GLY A 122 -2.50 6.61 -6.56
C GLY A 122 -1.56 7.82 -6.44
N LEU A 123 -2.02 9.03 -6.80
CA LEU A 123 -1.22 10.25 -6.61
C LEU A 123 -0.98 10.56 -5.13
N PHE A 124 -1.91 10.22 -4.23
CA PHE A 124 -1.69 10.41 -2.80
C PHE A 124 -0.52 9.59 -2.27
N TYR A 125 -0.27 8.41 -2.86
CA TYR A 125 0.91 7.61 -2.54
C TYR A 125 2.21 8.29 -2.99
N VAL A 126 2.19 8.95 -4.15
CA VAL A 126 3.35 9.74 -4.63
C VAL A 126 3.57 10.96 -3.73
N VAL A 127 2.51 11.66 -3.33
CA VAL A 127 2.59 12.79 -2.38
C VAL A 127 3.14 12.34 -1.03
N PHE A 128 2.74 11.16 -0.56
CA PHE A 128 3.29 10.55 0.64
C PHE A 128 4.81 10.31 0.50
N ALA A 129 5.23 9.65 -0.58
CA ALA A 129 6.65 9.39 -0.83
C ALA A 129 7.48 10.68 -0.91
N VAL A 130 7.00 11.69 -1.63
CA VAL A 130 7.71 12.98 -1.74
C VAL A 130 7.76 13.69 -0.40
N GLY A 131 6.67 13.75 0.35
CA GLY A 131 6.66 14.41 1.66
C GLY A 131 7.54 13.68 2.68
N PHE A 132 7.56 12.35 2.65
CA PHE A 132 8.43 11.54 3.51
C PHE A 132 9.92 11.78 3.25
N TYR A 133 10.32 12.16 2.02
CA TYR A 133 11.71 12.53 1.74
C TYR A 133 12.18 13.79 2.49
N PHE A 134 11.26 14.70 2.82
CA PHE A 134 11.58 15.98 3.46
C PHE A 134 11.42 15.97 4.99
N ILE A 135 10.87 14.90 5.57
CA ILE A 135 10.58 14.75 7.00
C ILE A 135 11.62 13.81 7.61
#